data_AF-A0A9W9HYD1-F1
#
_entry.id   AF-A0A9W9HYD1-F1
#
_cell.length_a   1.000
_cell.length_b   1.000
_cell.length_c   1.000
_cell.angle_alpha   90.00
_cell.angle_beta   90.00
_cell.angle_gamma   90.00
#
_symmetry.space_group_name_H-M   'P 1'
#
loop_
_entity.id
_entity.type
_entity.pdbx_description
1 polymer ?
#
loop_
_entity_poly.entity_id
_entity_poly.type
_entity_poly.pdbx_seq_one_letter_code
_entity_poly.pdbx_strand_id
1 'polypeptide(L)'
;MKSLQALQLGHLDEHLRNAIIGHTRSGTFAYYVSVRDNTQSAFIETPARDALLKLTYNSSLTRDASAPQDLTEPQKRSLESDQELNRLKRERADSERYNKFQSLQRKIKARRKKIHEEAKARVRENFFENIGNHIIDQNYRASPVKFEPDTSHIQPERKELADIEFKNRDVDTIDDAELIEDRIRSLELRLRLHRLHVPKALRKRVTFESMALVKSEPQSFPWKSATSLECPVCLGATDAHPAAKQFEYSRKDALQRHFRAHRLPQRFPNGHQCDIPSCSEVLFMRPEYMLHQADCHNIFL
;
A
#
# COMPACT_ATOMS: atom_id res chain seq x y z
N MET A 1 -51.31 -9.49 9.83
CA MET A 1 -50.73 -9.76 8.51
C MET A 1 -50.78 -8.50 7.66
N LYS A 2 -49.70 -7.72 7.65
CA LYS A 2 -49.49 -6.64 6.68
C LYS A 2 -48.08 -6.80 6.11
N SER A 3 -48.06 -6.85 4.80
CA SER A 3 -46.96 -7.17 3.89
C SER A 3 -45.80 -6.20 4.01
N LEU A 4 -44.59 -6.76 4.11
CA LEU A 4 -43.31 -6.09 3.91
C LEU A 4 -43.27 -5.49 2.50
N GLN A 5 -43.40 -4.18 2.39
CA GLN A 5 -42.99 -3.44 1.20
C GLN A 5 -41.51 -3.12 1.35
N ALA A 6 -40.74 -3.67 0.39
CA ALA A 6 -39.31 -3.56 0.26
C ALA A 6 -38.88 -2.08 0.24
N LEU A 7 -38.02 -1.73 1.20
CA LEU A 7 -37.31 -0.46 1.23
C LEU A 7 -36.36 -0.44 0.01
N GLN A 8 -36.56 0.53 -0.88
CA GLN A 8 -35.56 0.96 -1.85
C GLN A 8 -34.28 1.37 -1.08
N LEU A 9 -33.26 0.51 -1.10
CA LEU A 9 -31.90 0.84 -0.68
C LEU A 9 -31.10 1.12 -1.94
N GLY A 10 -30.92 2.41 -2.23
CA GLY A 10 -29.97 2.87 -3.23
C GLY A 10 -28.54 2.66 -2.74
N HIS A 11 -27.66 2.43 -3.72
CA HIS A 11 -26.20 2.46 -3.60
C HIS A 11 -25.56 1.38 -2.71
N LEU A 12 -24.33 1.03 -3.10
CA LEU A 12 -23.35 0.33 -2.28
C LEU A 12 -23.60 0.49 -0.77
N ASP A 13 -23.85 -0.61 -0.05
CA ASP A 13 -23.36 -0.76 1.32
C ASP A 13 -22.06 -1.57 1.24
N GLU A 14 -20.88 -1.08 1.53
CA GLU A 14 -20.18 0.21 1.37
C GLU A 14 -18.87 -0.03 2.12
N HIS A 15 -18.93 -0.76 3.23
CA HIS A 15 -17.76 -1.31 3.88
C HIS A 15 -17.11 -2.51 3.23
N LEU A 16 -17.97 -3.42 2.77
CA LEU A 16 -17.62 -4.77 2.36
C LEU A 16 -16.82 -4.83 1.06
N ARG A 17 -16.95 -3.81 0.22
CA ARG A 17 -16.13 -3.66 -0.99
C ARG A 17 -14.72 -3.15 -0.68
N ASN A 18 -14.55 -2.49 0.46
CA ASN A 18 -13.32 -1.78 0.82
C ASN A 18 -12.25 -2.65 1.51
N ALA A 19 -12.54 -3.94 1.71
CA ALA A 19 -11.54 -4.98 1.91
C ALA A 19 -11.04 -5.61 0.58
N ILE A 20 -11.84 -5.58 -0.49
CA ILE A 20 -11.75 -6.46 -1.66
C ILE A 20 -10.43 -6.30 -2.44
N ILE A 21 -9.65 -5.22 -2.24
CA ILE A 21 -8.47 -4.96 -3.06
C ILE A 21 -7.20 -4.59 -2.26
N GLY A 22 -7.23 -4.61 -0.93
CA GLY A 22 -6.20 -4.02 -0.04
C GLY A 22 -5.64 -4.94 1.06
N HIS A 23 -5.40 -6.22 0.78
CA HIS A 23 -4.96 -7.21 1.77
C HIS A 23 -3.49 -7.03 2.22
N THR A 24 -3.23 -6.80 3.53
CA THR A 24 -1.85 -6.78 4.07
C THR A 24 -1.36 -8.12 4.66
N ARG A 25 -2.28 -9.08 4.86
CA ARG A 25 -1.98 -10.50 5.12
C ARG A 25 -2.51 -11.36 3.98
N SER A 26 -2.29 -10.89 2.75
CA SER A 26 -2.79 -11.53 1.53
C SER A 26 -2.13 -12.86 1.19
N GLY A 27 -1.05 -13.26 1.88
CA GLY A 27 -0.31 -14.49 1.55
C GLY A 27 -1.22 -15.72 1.45
N THR A 28 -2.27 -15.77 2.28
CA THR A 28 -3.26 -16.84 2.28
C THR A 28 -4.18 -16.83 1.05
N PHE A 29 -4.52 -15.65 0.51
CA PHE A 29 -5.37 -15.49 -0.68
C PHE A 29 -4.55 -15.41 -1.98
N ALA A 30 -3.27 -15.04 -1.90
CA ALA A 30 -2.33 -15.11 -3.01
C ALA A 30 -2.18 -16.56 -3.48
N TYR A 31 -2.15 -17.54 -2.57
CA TYR A 31 -2.20 -18.97 -2.91
C TYR A 31 -3.44 -19.41 -3.69
N TYR A 32 -4.53 -18.63 -3.61
CA TYR A 32 -5.79 -18.91 -4.28
C TYR A 32 -5.85 -18.29 -5.69
N VAL A 33 -5.31 -17.08 -5.85
CA VAL A 33 -5.33 -16.33 -7.12
C VAL A 33 -4.06 -16.52 -7.95
N SER A 34 -2.94 -16.93 -7.34
CA SER A 34 -1.73 -17.29 -8.07
C SER A 34 -1.85 -18.71 -8.61
N VAL A 35 -2.53 -18.83 -9.74
CA VAL A 35 -2.56 -20.04 -10.60
C VAL A 35 -1.18 -20.35 -11.21
N ARG A 36 -0.13 -19.59 -10.85
CA ARG A 36 1.17 -19.68 -11.51
C ARG A 36 1.91 -21.00 -11.25
N ASP A 37 1.65 -21.67 -10.12
CA ASP A 37 2.49 -22.83 -9.70
C ASP A 37 1.70 -24.12 -9.38
N ASN A 38 0.38 -24.16 -9.56
CA ASN A 38 -0.44 -25.36 -9.33
C ASN A 38 -1.30 -25.70 -10.55
N THR A 39 -0.66 -26.35 -11.53
CA THR A 39 -1.28 -26.77 -12.80
C THR A 39 -2.43 -27.74 -12.60
N GLN A 40 -2.41 -28.55 -11.55
CA GLN A 40 -3.44 -29.55 -11.27
C GLN A 40 -4.74 -28.90 -10.80
N SER A 41 -4.68 -27.95 -9.85
CA SER A 41 -5.86 -27.19 -9.43
C SER A 41 -6.40 -26.26 -10.51
N ALA A 42 -5.52 -25.75 -11.39
CA ALA A 42 -5.92 -24.97 -12.56
C ALA A 42 -6.73 -25.84 -13.55
N PHE A 43 -6.29 -27.08 -13.78
CA PHE A 43 -6.97 -28.02 -14.68
C PHE A 43 -8.32 -28.51 -14.15
N ILE A 44 -8.45 -28.68 -12.84
CA ILE A 44 -9.70 -29.15 -12.20
C ILE A 44 -10.60 -27.96 -11.82
N GLU A 45 -10.23 -26.72 -12.18
CA GLU A 45 -10.93 -25.48 -11.85
C GLU A 45 -11.33 -25.34 -10.36
N THR A 46 -10.60 -26.04 -9.48
CA THR A 46 -10.92 -26.15 -8.06
C THR A 46 -9.71 -25.78 -7.22
N PRO A 47 -9.85 -24.85 -6.25
CA PRO A 47 -8.74 -24.46 -5.40
C PRO A 47 -8.22 -25.65 -4.59
N ALA A 48 -6.91 -25.69 -4.33
CA ALA A 48 -6.31 -26.74 -3.51
C ALA A 48 -7.01 -26.84 -2.14
N ARG A 49 -7.26 -28.09 -1.67
CA ARG A 49 -7.91 -28.36 -0.37
C ARG A 49 -7.25 -27.61 0.79
N ASP A 50 -5.94 -27.49 0.77
CA ASP A 50 -5.16 -26.77 1.79
C ASP A 50 -5.41 -25.24 1.73
N ALA A 51 -5.65 -24.68 0.54
CA ALA A 51 -6.05 -23.29 0.36
C ALA A 51 -7.49 -23.06 0.85
N LEU A 52 -8.41 -24.01 0.62
CA LEU A 52 -9.78 -23.97 1.15
C LEU A 52 -9.81 -24.05 2.67
N LEU A 53 -9.00 -24.93 3.28
CA LEU A 53 -8.87 -25.04 4.74
C LEU A 53 -8.26 -23.78 5.36
N LYS A 54 -7.23 -23.19 4.73
CA LYS A 54 -6.67 -21.91 5.17
C LYS A 54 -7.65 -20.75 5.00
N LEU A 55 -8.46 -20.75 3.95
CA LEU A 55 -9.52 -19.78 3.76
C LEU A 55 -10.53 -19.90 4.91
N THR A 56 -11.10 -21.07 5.16
CA THR A 56 -12.13 -21.26 6.18
C THR A 56 -11.63 -20.90 7.58
N TYR A 57 -10.40 -21.30 7.95
CA TYR A 57 -9.83 -20.98 9.27
C TYR A 57 -9.58 -19.48 9.49
N ASN A 58 -9.25 -18.74 8.44
CA ASN A 58 -8.95 -17.30 8.54
C ASN A 58 -10.14 -16.40 8.21
N SER A 59 -11.25 -16.96 7.70
CA SER A 59 -12.39 -16.21 7.18
C SER A 59 -13.19 -15.46 8.24
N SER A 60 -13.25 -15.97 9.48
CA SER A 60 -14.13 -15.44 10.52
C SER A 60 -13.41 -14.62 11.60
N LEU A 61 -12.21 -15.02 12.04
CA LEU A 61 -11.59 -14.44 13.24
C LEU A 61 -10.72 -13.19 13.00
N THR A 62 -10.41 -12.85 11.75
CA THR A 62 -9.41 -11.80 11.48
C THR A 62 -9.73 -10.77 10.41
N ARG A 63 -10.93 -10.83 9.82
CA ARG A 63 -11.29 -10.16 8.56
C ARG A 63 -12.30 -9.04 8.68
N ASP A 64 -12.65 -8.63 9.90
CA ASP A 64 -13.41 -7.40 10.09
C ASP A 64 -12.55 -6.21 9.66
N ALA A 65 -12.99 -5.49 8.62
CA ALA A 65 -12.30 -4.31 8.11
C ALA A 65 -12.30 -3.17 9.13
N SER A 66 -13.23 -3.17 10.11
CA SER A 66 -13.30 -2.20 11.21
C SER A 66 -12.35 -2.47 12.34
N ALA A 67 -11.75 -3.67 12.37
CA ALA A 67 -10.72 -3.98 13.34
C ALA A 67 -9.53 -3.00 13.17
N PRO A 68 -9.08 -2.34 14.26
CA PRO A 68 -7.94 -1.43 14.20
C PRO A 68 -6.71 -2.10 13.58
N GLN A 69 -6.26 -1.55 12.46
CA GLN A 69 -5.12 -2.10 11.70
C GLN A 69 -3.78 -1.59 12.21
N ASP A 70 -3.78 -0.46 12.91
CA ASP A 70 -2.62 0.12 13.56
C ASP A 70 -3.06 0.89 14.82
N LEU A 71 -2.09 1.24 15.65
CA LEU A 71 -2.34 2.09 16.81
C LEU A 71 -2.62 3.53 16.37
N THR A 72 -3.51 4.21 17.09
CA THR A 72 -3.72 5.65 16.91
C THR A 72 -2.48 6.44 17.33
N GLU A 73 -2.27 7.64 16.79
CA GLU A 73 -1.13 8.48 17.17
C GLU A 73 -1.04 8.77 18.68
N PRO A 74 -2.15 9.02 19.41
CA PRO A 74 -2.12 9.10 20.87
C PRO A 74 -1.63 7.82 21.55
N GLN A 75 -2.06 6.64 21.08
CA GLN A 75 -1.58 5.36 21.61
C GLN A 75 -0.09 5.14 21.31
N LYS A 76 0.38 5.51 20.12
CA LYS A 76 1.82 5.46 19.80
C LYS A 76 2.63 6.36 20.72
N ARG A 77 2.13 7.57 21.02
CA ARG A 77 2.78 8.50 21.95
C ARG A 77 2.81 7.97 23.38
N SER A 78 1.75 7.32 23.87
CA SER A 78 1.75 6.77 25.22
C SER A 78 2.76 5.63 25.40
N LEU A 79 3.00 4.82 24.36
CA LEU A 79 4.02 3.77 24.38
C LEU A 79 5.45 4.31 24.49
N GLU A 80 5.71 5.56 24.09
CA GLU A 80 7.02 6.18 24.25
C GLU A 80 7.39 6.47 25.71
N SER A 81 6.40 6.49 26.60
CA SER A 81 6.56 6.65 28.04
C SER A 81 6.85 5.34 28.77
N ASP A 82 7.03 4.21 28.07
CA ASP A 82 7.41 2.92 28.67
C ASP A 82 8.67 3.06 29.56
N GLN A 83 8.57 2.56 30.79
CA GLN A 83 9.59 2.74 31.82
C GLN A 83 10.93 2.11 31.39
N GLU A 84 10.89 0.92 30.79
CA GLU A 84 12.08 0.21 30.33
C GLU A 84 12.70 0.88 29.10
N LEU A 85 11.87 1.36 28.16
CA LEU A 85 12.33 2.15 27.02
C LEU A 85 13.03 3.44 27.49
N ASN A 86 12.47 4.15 28.48
CA ASN A 86 13.07 5.35 29.05
C ASN A 86 14.37 5.07 29.80
N ARG A 87 14.43 3.96 30.55
CA ARG A 87 15.68 3.49 31.18
C ARG A 87 16.77 3.25 30.14
N LEU A 88 16.46 2.50 29.07
CA LEU A 88 17.41 2.23 27.99
C LEU A 88 17.86 3.52 27.26
N LYS A 89 16.95 4.49 27.08
CA LYS A 89 17.28 5.81 26.49
C LYS A 89 18.27 6.59 27.38
N ARG A 90 18.10 6.57 28.71
CA ARG A 90 19.03 7.19 29.68
C ARG A 90 20.38 6.48 29.66
N GLU A 91 20.40 5.15 29.80
CA GLU A 91 21.65 4.36 29.73
C GLU A 91 22.43 4.58 28.43
N ARG A 92 21.72 4.86 27.31
CA ARG A 92 22.36 5.23 26.04
C ARG A 92 22.99 6.62 26.09
N ALA A 93 22.31 7.60 26.69
CA ALA A 93 22.81 8.96 26.81
C ALA A 93 24.10 9.01 27.66
N ASP A 94 24.15 8.19 28.71
CA ASP A 94 25.28 8.12 29.64
C ASP A 94 26.44 7.22 29.14
N SER A 95 26.29 6.59 27.97
CA SER A 95 27.27 5.62 27.45
C SER A 95 28.31 6.28 26.55
N GLU A 96 29.53 6.47 27.06
CA GLU A 96 30.66 6.99 26.29
C GLU A 96 31.28 5.97 25.31
N ARG A 97 31.17 4.66 25.60
CA ARG A 97 31.75 3.61 24.75
C ARG A 97 30.87 3.30 23.53
N TYR A 98 31.40 3.47 22.33
CA TYR A 98 30.68 3.26 21.06
C TYR A 98 30.00 1.89 20.92
N ASN A 99 30.67 0.80 21.33
CA ASN A 99 30.09 -0.55 21.25
C ASN A 99 28.87 -0.72 22.18
N LYS A 100 28.92 -0.11 23.37
CA LYS A 100 27.81 -0.13 24.34
C LYS A 100 26.67 0.74 23.84
N PHE A 101 26.98 1.90 23.26
CA PHE A 101 26.00 2.77 22.59
C PHE A 101 25.25 2.04 21.46
N GLN A 102 25.96 1.34 20.56
CA GLN A 102 25.32 0.55 19.50
C GLN A 102 24.43 -0.56 20.04
N SER A 103 24.89 -1.30 21.05
CA SER A 103 24.11 -2.36 21.69
C SER A 103 22.81 -1.81 22.30
N LEU A 104 22.90 -0.69 23.01
CA LEU A 104 21.74 -0.01 23.60
C LEU A 104 20.77 0.50 22.53
N GLN A 105 21.26 1.04 21.40
CA GLN A 105 20.39 1.41 20.27
C GLN A 105 19.60 0.21 19.73
N ARG A 106 20.24 -0.96 19.58
CA ARG A 106 19.55 -2.18 19.12
C ARG A 106 18.51 -2.63 20.14
N LYS A 107 18.82 -2.58 21.44
CA LYS A 107 17.88 -2.90 22.53
C LYS A 107 16.67 -1.95 22.55
N ILE A 108 16.89 -0.64 22.41
CA ILE A 108 15.81 0.37 22.31
C ILE A 108 14.90 0.04 21.13
N LYS A 109 15.48 -0.23 19.95
CA LYS A 109 14.70 -0.55 18.74
C LYS A 109 13.89 -1.83 18.92
N ALA A 110 14.49 -2.86 19.52
CA ALA A 110 13.82 -4.14 19.80
C ALA A 110 12.67 -3.97 20.82
N ARG A 111 12.92 -3.26 21.93
CA ARG A 111 11.91 -2.96 22.95
C ARG A 111 10.76 -2.17 22.37
N ARG A 112 11.05 -1.08 21.64
CA ARG A 112 10.02 -0.26 20.97
C ARG A 112 9.18 -1.11 20.00
N LYS A 113 9.81 -1.97 19.19
CA LYS A 113 9.07 -2.88 18.31
C LYS A 113 8.16 -3.81 19.10
N LYS A 114 8.67 -4.43 20.18
CA LYS A 114 7.92 -5.37 21.01
C LYS A 114 6.67 -4.73 21.63
N ILE A 115 6.81 -3.58 22.30
CA ILE A 115 5.68 -2.90 22.95
C ILE A 115 4.62 -2.45 21.94
N HIS A 116 5.03 -2.02 20.73
CA HIS A 116 4.10 -1.65 19.67
C HIS A 116 3.31 -2.86 19.16
N GLU A 117 3.99 -3.99 18.90
CA GLU A 117 3.31 -5.21 18.44
C GLU A 117 2.36 -5.77 19.53
N GLU A 118 2.77 -5.74 20.80
CA GLU A 118 1.93 -6.18 21.93
C GLU A 118 0.71 -5.28 22.14
N ALA A 119 0.89 -3.95 22.05
CA ALA A 119 -0.23 -3.01 22.14
C ALA A 119 -1.19 -3.19 20.94
N LYS A 120 -0.65 -3.36 19.74
CA LYS A 120 -1.44 -3.60 18.54
C LYS A 120 -2.24 -4.91 18.63
N ALA A 121 -1.61 -5.98 19.12
CA ALA A 121 -2.28 -7.24 19.37
C ALA A 121 -3.43 -7.08 20.37
N ARG A 122 -3.20 -6.40 21.51
CA ARG A 122 -4.22 -6.15 22.54
C ARG A 122 -5.39 -5.32 22.04
N VAL A 123 -5.14 -4.22 21.33
CA VAL A 123 -6.22 -3.38 20.77
C VAL A 123 -7.08 -4.21 19.82
N ARG A 124 -6.45 -5.05 19.01
CA ARG A 124 -7.13 -5.90 18.05
C ARG A 124 -7.92 -7.02 18.73
N GLU A 125 -7.36 -7.66 19.74
CA GLU A 125 -8.05 -8.68 20.56
C GLU A 125 -9.26 -8.08 21.27
N ASN A 126 -9.08 -6.97 21.97
CA ASN A 126 -10.15 -6.24 22.65
C ASN A 126 -11.26 -5.79 21.68
N PHE A 127 -10.92 -5.45 20.44
CA PHE A 127 -11.90 -5.14 19.41
C PHE A 127 -12.79 -6.37 19.13
N PHE A 128 -12.22 -7.54 18.84
CA PHE A 128 -13.01 -8.74 18.52
C PHE A 128 -13.79 -9.26 19.72
N GLU A 129 -13.27 -9.09 20.94
CA GLU A 129 -13.99 -9.46 22.16
C GLU A 129 -15.23 -8.59 22.43
N ASN A 130 -15.17 -7.30 22.10
CA ASN A 130 -16.18 -6.33 22.53
C ASN A 130 -17.03 -5.71 21.40
N ILE A 131 -16.65 -5.89 20.12
CA ILE A 131 -17.39 -5.27 19.01
C ILE A 131 -18.83 -5.75 18.93
N GLY A 132 -19.09 -7.02 19.25
CA GLY A 132 -20.45 -7.57 19.31
C GLY A 132 -21.32 -6.82 20.32
N ASN A 133 -20.82 -6.62 21.54
CA ASN A 133 -21.51 -5.86 22.58
C ASN A 133 -21.73 -4.41 22.16
N HIS A 134 -20.73 -3.79 21.53
CA HIS A 134 -20.83 -2.42 21.04
C HIS A 134 -21.92 -2.25 19.97
N ILE A 135 -22.00 -3.17 19.00
CA ILE A 135 -23.03 -3.17 17.96
C ILE A 135 -24.42 -3.36 18.58
N ILE A 136 -24.57 -4.28 19.53
CA ILE A 136 -25.84 -4.53 20.24
C ILE A 136 -26.29 -3.27 20.99
N ASP A 137 -25.38 -2.64 21.75
CA ASP A 137 -25.68 -1.43 22.52
C ASP A 137 -26.04 -0.24 21.62
N GLN A 138 -25.34 -0.06 20.51
CA GLN A 138 -25.61 1.01 19.54
C GLN A 138 -26.96 0.82 18.84
N ASN A 139 -27.29 -0.42 18.46
CA ASN A 139 -28.59 -0.76 17.88
C ASN A 139 -29.73 -0.54 18.88
N TYR A 140 -29.53 -0.89 20.16
CA TYR A 140 -30.50 -0.63 21.23
C TYR A 140 -30.80 0.87 21.38
N ARG A 141 -29.79 1.73 21.15
CA ARG A 141 -29.92 3.20 21.20
C ARG A 141 -30.46 3.80 19.89
N ALA A 142 -30.92 2.98 18.94
CA ALA A 142 -31.36 3.38 17.60
C ALA A 142 -30.33 4.23 16.82
N SER A 143 -29.04 4.09 17.15
CA SER A 143 -27.93 4.75 16.48
C SER A 143 -26.99 3.68 15.95
N PRO A 144 -27.29 3.05 14.80
CA PRO A 144 -26.48 1.96 14.26
C PRO A 144 -25.05 2.43 13.99
N VAL A 145 -24.07 1.55 14.26
CA VAL A 145 -22.65 1.81 13.98
C VAL A 145 -22.49 1.97 12.47
N LYS A 146 -22.23 3.20 12.01
CA LYS A 146 -21.71 3.44 10.66
C LYS A 146 -20.21 3.28 10.73
N PHE A 147 -19.70 2.35 9.95
CA PHE A 147 -18.29 2.27 9.68
C PHE A 147 -18.07 3.06 8.36
N GLU A 148 -16.96 3.79 8.24
CA GLU A 148 -16.47 4.28 6.93
C GLU A 148 -15.02 3.82 6.71
N PRO A 149 -14.69 3.15 5.59
CA PRO A 149 -13.36 2.60 5.38
C PRO A 149 -12.44 3.64 4.75
N ASP A 150 -11.19 3.70 5.19
CA ASP A 150 -10.17 4.48 4.50
C ASP A 150 -9.78 3.80 3.18
N THR A 151 -10.22 4.39 2.07
CA THR A 151 -9.96 3.92 0.69
C THR A 151 -8.97 4.80 -0.07
N SER A 152 -8.33 5.78 0.59
CA SER A 152 -7.44 6.78 -0.04
C SER A 152 -6.24 6.19 -0.79
N HIS A 153 -5.81 5.00 -0.37
CA HIS A 153 -4.68 4.24 -0.93
C HIS A 153 -5.10 3.27 -2.05
N ILE A 154 -6.38 3.17 -2.37
CA ILE A 154 -6.91 2.29 -3.41
C ILE A 154 -6.85 3.04 -4.75
N GLN A 155 -6.28 2.40 -5.78
CA GLN A 155 -6.22 2.96 -7.14
C GLN A 155 -7.65 3.24 -7.66
N PRO A 156 -7.90 4.39 -8.30
CA PRO A 156 -9.24 4.74 -8.78
C PRO A 156 -9.77 3.72 -9.79
N GLU A 157 -8.92 3.17 -10.66
CA GLU A 157 -9.33 2.15 -11.63
C GLU A 157 -9.79 0.85 -10.95
N ARG A 158 -9.28 0.56 -9.75
CA ARG A 158 -9.75 -0.58 -8.94
C ARG A 158 -11.11 -0.32 -8.32
N LYS A 159 -11.42 0.93 -7.95
CA LYS A 159 -12.75 1.33 -7.47
C LYS A 159 -13.76 1.18 -8.62
N GLU A 160 -13.46 1.75 -9.77
CA GLU A 160 -14.32 1.69 -10.97
C GLU A 160 -14.53 0.25 -11.48
N LEU A 161 -13.48 -0.59 -11.45
CA LEU A 161 -13.60 -2.00 -11.83
C LEU A 161 -14.53 -2.77 -10.90
N ALA A 162 -14.47 -2.49 -9.60
CA ALA A 162 -15.39 -3.09 -8.63
C ALA A 162 -16.83 -2.62 -8.85
N ASP A 163 -17.03 -1.36 -9.22
CA ASP A 163 -18.36 -0.83 -9.53
C ASP A 163 -18.96 -1.48 -10.78
N ILE A 164 -18.15 -1.86 -11.76
CA ILE A 164 -18.60 -2.56 -12.97
C ILE A 164 -18.87 -4.04 -12.70
N GLU A 165 -17.94 -4.74 -12.05
CA GLU A 165 -18.01 -6.19 -11.87
C GLU A 165 -19.02 -6.62 -10.81
N PHE A 166 -19.36 -5.72 -9.86
CA PHE A 166 -20.25 -6.04 -8.72
C PHE A 166 -21.54 -5.21 -8.73
N LYS A 167 -22.13 -4.98 -9.91
CA LYS A 167 -23.44 -4.33 -10.04
C LYS A 167 -24.60 -5.20 -9.53
N ASN A 168 -24.41 -6.52 -9.31
CA ASN A 168 -25.42 -7.48 -8.83
C ASN A 168 -26.77 -7.36 -9.54
N ARG A 169 -26.73 -7.15 -10.86
CA ARG A 169 -27.93 -7.06 -11.70
C ARG A 169 -28.31 -8.45 -12.21
N ASP A 170 -29.59 -8.67 -12.38
CA ASP A 170 -30.09 -9.90 -13.00
C ASP A 170 -29.80 -9.87 -14.50
N VAL A 171 -29.04 -10.85 -15.00
CA VAL A 171 -28.56 -10.90 -16.39
C VAL A 171 -29.74 -10.95 -17.37
N ASP A 172 -30.86 -11.55 -16.96
CA ASP A 172 -32.06 -11.68 -17.79
C ASP A 172 -32.82 -10.35 -17.96
N THR A 173 -32.44 -9.31 -17.22
CA THR A 173 -33.08 -7.97 -17.25
C THR A 173 -32.25 -6.91 -17.95
N ILE A 174 -31.02 -7.24 -18.35
CA ILE A 174 -30.05 -6.30 -18.90
C ILE A 174 -29.98 -6.49 -20.41
N ASP A 175 -29.87 -5.38 -21.14
CA ASP A 175 -29.65 -5.41 -22.59
C ASP A 175 -28.25 -5.95 -22.93
N ASP A 176 -28.15 -6.74 -24.00
CA ASP A 176 -26.89 -7.33 -24.46
C ASP A 176 -25.84 -6.26 -24.79
N ALA A 177 -26.27 -5.10 -25.29
CA ALA A 177 -25.38 -3.99 -25.59
C ALA A 177 -24.71 -3.44 -24.32
N GLU A 178 -25.47 -3.32 -23.22
CA GLU A 178 -24.95 -2.83 -21.94
C GLU A 178 -23.94 -3.83 -21.32
N LEU A 179 -24.19 -5.13 -21.45
CA LEU A 179 -23.24 -6.16 -21.02
C LEU A 179 -21.91 -6.10 -21.80
N ILE A 180 -21.99 -5.84 -23.10
CA ILE A 180 -20.80 -5.69 -23.95
C ILE A 180 -20.03 -4.43 -23.56
N GLU A 181 -20.71 -3.30 -23.35
CA GLU A 181 -20.08 -2.05 -22.91
C GLU A 181 -19.35 -2.22 -21.57
N ASP A 182 -19.99 -2.84 -20.58
CA ASP A 182 -19.37 -3.10 -19.28
C ASP A 182 -18.15 -4.02 -19.40
N ARG A 183 -18.21 -5.00 -20.30
CA ARG A 183 -17.08 -5.90 -20.56
C ARG A 183 -15.91 -5.17 -21.23
N ILE A 184 -16.18 -4.31 -22.21
CA ILE A 184 -15.15 -3.47 -22.85
C ILE A 184 -14.52 -2.57 -21.79
N ARG A 185 -15.34 -1.88 -20.99
CA ARG A 185 -14.89 -0.94 -19.96
C ARG A 185 -14.07 -1.66 -18.87
N SER A 186 -14.49 -2.85 -18.43
CA SER A 186 -13.70 -3.71 -17.52
C SER A 186 -12.33 -4.08 -18.11
N LEU A 187 -12.27 -4.47 -19.40
CA LEU A 187 -11.01 -4.79 -20.09
C LEU A 187 -10.09 -3.58 -20.20
N GLU A 188 -10.62 -2.41 -20.54
CA GLU A 188 -9.86 -1.16 -20.59
C GLU A 188 -9.26 -0.80 -19.21
N LEU A 189 -10.04 -0.91 -18.14
CA LEU A 189 -9.57 -0.65 -16.78
C LEU A 189 -8.48 -1.64 -16.35
N ARG A 190 -8.62 -2.92 -16.69
CA ARG A 190 -7.59 -3.94 -16.44
C ARG A 190 -6.30 -3.64 -17.22
N LEU A 191 -6.41 -3.14 -18.45
CA LEU A 191 -5.25 -2.69 -19.24
C LEU A 191 -4.59 -1.46 -18.63
N ARG A 192 -5.38 -0.46 -18.18
CA ARG A 192 -4.86 0.70 -17.45
C ARG A 192 -4.13 0.28 -16.17
N LEU A 193 -4.72 -0.61 -15.37
CA LEU A 193 -4.10 -1.16 -14.16
C LEU A 193 -2.82 -1.94 -14.44
N HIS A 194 -2.76 -2.68 -15.55
CA HIS A 194 -1.55 -3.38 -15.97
C HIS A 194 -0.42 -2.40 -16.31
N ARG A 195 -0.76 -1.25 -16.92
CA ARG A 195 0.19 -0.20 -17.28
C ARG A 195 0.60 0.68 -16.09
N LEU A 196 -0.18 0.70 -15.01
CA LEU A 196 0.09 1.48 -13.80
C LEU A 196 0.85 0.65 -12.76
N HIS A 197 2.16 0.46 -12.98
CA HIS A 197 2.98 -0.24 -12.00
C HIS A 197 3.23 0.64 -10.77
N VAL A 198 2.75 0.20 -9.60
CA VAL A 198 3.14 0.74 -8.29
C VAL A 198 3.92 -0.33 -7.52
N PRO A 199 5.23 -0.11 -7.26
CA PRO A 199 6.04 -1.03 -6.48
C PRO A 199 5.37 -1.37 -5.14
N LYS A 200 5.40 -2.66 -4.76
CA LYS A 200 4.70 -3.15 -3.55
C LYS A 200 5.01 -2.34 -2.28
N ALA A 201 6.26 -1.88 -2.14
CA ALA A 201 6.70 -1.09 -0.99
C ALA A 201 6.07 0.31 -0.92
N LEU A 202 5.61 0.85 -2.05
CA LEU A 202 5.06 2.20 -2.16
C LEU A 202 3.52 2.23 -2.17
N ARG A 203 2.85 1.10 -2.40
CA ARG A 203 1.37 1.02 -2.49
C ARG A 203 0.62 1.63 -1.31
N LYS A 204 1.19 1.56 -0.10
CA LYS A 204 0.60 2.12 1.13
C LYS A 204 1.00 3.57 1.43
N ARG A 205 1.95 4.10 0.66
CA ARG A 205 2.53 5.43 0.85
C ARG A 205 2.06 6.41 -0.22
N VAL A 206 1.49 5.88 -1.29
CA VAL A 206 0.88 6.67 -2.37
C VAL A 206 -0.59 6.88 -2.02
N THR A 207 -0.97 8.14 -1.85
CA THR A 207 -2.35 8.59 -1.79
C THR A 207 -2.77 9.03 -3.19
N PHE A 208 -3.78 8.36 -3.77
CA PHE A 208 -4.17 8.62 -5.16
C PHE A 208 -5.06 9.86 -5.30
N GLU A 209 -5.80 10.24 -4.25
CA GLU A 209 -6.74 11.37 -4.24
C GLU A 209 -6.07 12.75 -4.28
N SER A 210 -4.81 12.90 -3.81
CA SER A 210 -4.16 14.22 -3.73
C SER A 210 -3.53 14.71 -5.04
N MET A 211 -3.41 13.84 -6.06
CA MET A 211 -2.64 14.14 -7.28
C MET A 211 -3.41 14.84 -8.39
N ALA A 212 -4.73 15.04 -8.26
CA ALA A 212 -5.52 15.78 -9.25
C ALA A 212 -5.06 17.25 -9.44
N LEU A 213 -4.09 17.73 -8.64
CA LEU A 213 -3.62 19.12 -8.61
C LEU A 213 -2.18 19.35 -9.09
N VAL A 214 -1.42 18.33 -9.54
CA VAL A 214 -0.08 18.60 -10.09
C VAL A 214 -0.23 19.13 -11.51
N LYS A 215 -0.48 20.44 -11.61
CA LYS A 215 -0.33 21.21 -12.85
C LYS A 215 1.09 20.97 -13.36
N SER A 216 1.18 20.46 -14.57
CA SER A 216 2.42 20.36 -15.33
C SER A 216 2.88 21.77 -15.69
N GLU A 217 3.50 22.48 -14.74
CA GLU A 217 4.31 23.63 -15.10
C GLU A 217 5.56 23.12 -15.84
N PRO A 218 5.95 23.79 -16.95
CA PRO A 218 7.14 23.42 -17.70
C PRO A 218 8.36 23.56 -16.79
N GLN A 219 8.90 22.42 -16.38
CA GLN A 219 10.11 22.34 -15.57
C GLN A 219 11.27 22.99 -16.33
N SER A 220 11.83 24.05 -15.75
CA SER A 220 12.96 24.78 -16.31
C SER A 220 14.15 23.85 -16.52
N PHE A 221 14.78 23.90 -17.69
CA PHE A 221 16.00 23.13 -17.98
C PHE A 221 17.25 23.91 -17.54
N PRO A 222 18.27 23.25 -16.93
CA PRO A 222 18.28 21.86 -16.47
C PRO A 222 17.38 21.67 -15.24
N TRP A 223 16.58 20.60 -15.23
CA TRP A 223 15.78 20.29 -14.05
C TRP A 223 16.68 19.93 -12.88
N LYS A 224 16.49 20.60 -11.75
CA LYS A 224 17.20 20.34 -10.50
C LYS A 224 16.20 19.97 -9.43
N SER A 225 16.48 18.87 -8.73
CA SER A 225 15.69 18.46 -7.58
C SER A 225 15.81 19.52 -6.48
N ALA A 226 14.66 20.02 -6.01
CA ALA A 226 14.61 20.95 -4.89
C ALA A 226 14.94 20.25 -3.57
N THR A 227 14.55 18.98 -3.43
CA THR A 227 14.68 18.21 -2.19
C THR A 227 15.90 17.29 -2.18
N SER A 228 16.48 16.97 -3.34
CA SER A 228 17.56 15.98 -3.54
C SER A 228 17.21 14.55 -3.11
N LEU A 229 15.92 14.28 -2.89
CA LEU A 229 15.40 13.05 -2.26
C LEU A 229 14.58 12.19 -3.22
N GLU A 230 14.55 12.53 -4.50
CA GLU A 230 13.87 11.78 -5.55
C GLU A 230 14.83 10.77 -6.21
N CYS A 231 14.30 9.64 -6.69
CA CYS A 231 15.11 8.64 -7.38
C CYS A 231 15.09 8.88 -8.90
N PRO A 232 16.24 9.16 -9.56
CA PRO A 232 16.26 9.49 -10.98
C PRO A 232 15.80 8.32 -11.86
N VAL A 233 16.17 7.09 -11.50
CA VAL A 233 15.70 5.88 -12.21
C VAL A 233 14.18 5.74 -12.13
N CYS A 234 13.56 6.05 -10.99
CA CYS A 234 12.11 6.03 -10.86
C CYS A 234 11.44 7.20 -11.60
N LEU A 235 12.05 8.38 -11.62
CA LEU A 235 11.58 9.52 -12.39
C LEU A 235 11.58 9.23 -13.90
N GLY A 236 12.56 8.47 -14.39
CA GLY A 236 12.66 8.07 -15.80
C GLY A 236 11.77 6.89 -16.21
N ALA A 237 11.25 6.12 -15.25
CA ALA A 237 10.44 4.94 -15.55
C ALA A 237 9.19 5.30 -16.36
N THR A 238 9.01 4.64 -17.51
CA THR A 238 7.87 4.90 -18.43
C THR A 238 6.61 4.15 -18.03
N ASP A 239 6.75 3.08 -17.24
CA ASP A 239 5.70 2.15 -16.82
C ASP A 239 5.26 2.33 -15.35
N ALA A 240 5.85 3.30 -14.65
CA ALA A 240 5.55 3.57 -13.25
C ALA A 240 4.49 4.67 -13.09
N HIS A 241 3.61 4.52 -12.10
CA HIS A 241 2.61 5.53 -11.76
C HIS A 241 3.27 6.87 -11.35
N PRO A 242 2.76 8.05 -11.76
CA PRO A 242 3.35 9.36 -11.46
C PRO A 242 3.75 9.56 -9.99
N ALA A 243 2.87 9.19 -9.05
CA ALA A 243 3.16 9.23 -7.61
C ALA A 243 4.38 8.40 -7.17
N ALA A 244 4.59 7.24 -7.80
CA ALA A 244 5.73 6.38 -7.52
C ALA A 244 7.01 6.92 -8.17
N LYS A 245 6.88 7.58 -9.33
CA LYS A 245 7.99 8.26 -10.01
C LYS A 245 8.52 9.44 -9.20
N GLN A 246 7.62 10.28 -8.71
CA GLN A 246 7.90 11.48 -7.91
C GLN A 246 7.99 11.18 -6.41
N PHE A 247 8.21 9.92 -6.02
CA PHE A 247 8.26 9.57 -4.60
C PHE A 247 9.51 10.18 -3.94
N GLU A 248 9.27 11.07 -2.98
CA GLU A 248 10.33 11.67 -2.17
C GLU A 248 10.67 10.79 -0.97
N TYR A 249 11.94 10.41 -0.83
CA TYR A 249 12.42 9.66 0.31
C TYR A 249 12.59 10.57 1.52
N SER A 250 12.21 10.10 2.70
CA SER A 250 12.41 10.87 3.94
C SER A 250 13.87 11.24 4.26
N ARG A 251 14.85 10.49 3.73
CA ARG A 251 16.29 10.66 4.03
C ARG A 251 17.17 10.17 2.88
N LYS A 252 18.33 10.81 2.72
CA LYS A 252 19.35 10.45 1.73
C LYS A 252 19.80 8.99 1.83
N ASP A 253 20.02 8.47 3.03
CA ASP A 253 20.41 7.06 3.23
C ASP A 253 19.37 6.06 2.70
N ALA A 254 18.09 6.42 2.77
CA ALA A 254 17.00 5.60 2.26
C ALA A 254 16.96 5.65 0.72
N LEU A 255 17.18 6.82 0.13
CA LEU A 255 17.32 6.99 -1.32
C LEU A 255 18.50 6.17 -1.85
N GLN A 256 19.70 6.31 -1.27
CA GLN A 256 20.89 5.56 -1.72
C GLN A 256 20.67 4.04 -1.63
N ARG A 257 20.03 3.57 -0.56
CA ARG A 257 19.70 2.15 -0.39
C ARG A 257 18.69 1.68 -1.44
N HIS A 258 17.70 2.50 -1.76
CA HIS A 258 16.73 2.22 -2.81
C HIS A 258 17.39 2.21 -4.20
N PHE A 259 18.23 3.21 -4.51
CA PHE A 259 18.95 3.29 -5.77
C PHE A 259 19.79 2.04 -6.04
N ARG A 260 20.47 1.51 -5.01
CA ARG A 260 21.20 0.23 -5.11
C ARG A 260 20.31 -0.96 -5.46
N ALA A 261 19.02 -0.91 -5.14
CA ALA A 261 18.08 -1.98 -5.46
C ALA A 261 17.73 -2.07 -6.96
N HIS A 262 17.94 -0.99 -7.73
CA HIS A 262 17.80 -1.00 -9.20
C HIS A 262 18.90 -1.82 -9.90
N ARG A 263 19.99 -2.16 -9.19
CA ARG A 263 21.08 -3.01 -9.70
C ARG A 263 21.64 -2.57 -11.06
N LEU A 264 21.77 -1.26 -11.27
CA LEU A 264 22.41 -0.74 -12.48
C LEU A 264 23.83 -1.35 -12.65
N PRO A 265 24.18 -1.81 -13.86
CA PRO A 265 25.49 -2.39 -14.13
C PRO A 265 26.59 -1.34 -13.93
N GLN A 266 27.81 -1.80 -13.64
CA GLN A 266 28.93 -0.89 -13.41
C GLN A 266 29.35 -0.14 -14.67
N ARG A 267 29.18 -0.77 -15.84
CA ARG A 267 29.45 -0.24 -17.17
C ARG A 267 28.18 -0.34 -18.01
N PHE A 268 27.98 0.66 -18.87
CA PHE A 268 26.92 0.72 -19.86
C PHE A 268 27.56 0.59 -21.25
N PRO A 269 27.66 -0.64 -21.81
CA PRO A 269 28.41 -0.87 -23.05
C PRO A 269 27.90 -0.05 -24.24
N ASN A 270 26.60 0.24 -24.26
CA ASN A 270 25.93 1.00 -25.32
C ASN A 270 25.62 2.45 -24.91
N GLY A 271 26.19 2.91 -23.79
CA GLY A 271 25.76 4.12 -23.10
C GLY A 271 24.42 3.95 -22.39
N HIS A 272 24.19 4.75 -21.35
CA HIS A 272 22.94 4.86 -20.61
C HIS A 272 22.52 6.32 -20.60
N GLN A 273 21.37 6.63 -21.20
CA GLN A 273 20.83 7.97 -21.17
C GLN A 273 20.38 8.32 -19.75
N CYS A 274 20.62 9.56 -19.32
CA CYS A 274 20.13 10.06 -18.04
C CYS A 274 18.61 9.84 -17.91
N ASP A 275 18.20 9.29 -16.76
CA ASP A 275 16.79 8.96 -16.50
C ASP A 275 15.93 10.19 -16.14
N ILE A 276 16.54 11.36 -15.95
CA ILE A 276 15.79 12.59 -15.68
C ILE A 276 15.09 13.06 -16.95
N PRO A 277 13.75 13.27 -16.93
CA PRO A 277 13.03 13.81 -18.07
C PRO A 277 13.69 15.10 -18.59
N SER A 278 13.82 15.19 -19.91
CA SER A 278 14.50 16.30 -20.61
C SER A 278 16.03 16.31 -20.55
N CYS A 279 16.68 15.41 -19.82
CA CYS A 279 18.14 15.25 -19.90
C CYS A 279 18.53 14.29 -21.03
N SER A 280 19.42 14.74 -21.93
CA SER A 280 19.89 13.96 -23.08
C SER A 280 21.32 13.43 -22.91
N GLU A 281 21.91 13.56 -21.72
CA GLU A 281 23.28 13.13 -21.46
C GLU A 281 23.38 11.60 -21.51
N VAL A 282 24.41 11.08 -22.19
CA VAL A 282 24.67 9.64 -22.32
C VAL A 282 25.94 9.27 -21.57
N LEU A 283 25.82 8.33 -20.64
CA LEU A 283 26.86 8.00 -19.66
C LEU A 283 27.31 6.56 -19.86
N PHE A 284 28.61 6.28 -19.72
CA PHE A 284 29.17 4.95 -20.02
C PHE A 284 29.52 4.16 -18.77
N MET A 285 29.68 4.83 -17.63
CA MET A 285 29.92 4.18 -16.34
C MET A 285 28.94 4.63 -15.27
N ARG A 286 28.64 3.72 -14.33
CA ARG A 286 27.77 4.02 -13.20
C ARG A 286 28.28 5.17 -12.29
N PRO A 287 29.59 5.29 -11.99
CA PRO A 287 30.09 6.44 -11.23
C PRO A 287 29.90 7.78 -11.96
N GLU A 288 30.09 7.80 -13.28
CA GLU A 288 29.84 9.00 -14.10
C GLU A 288 28.37 9.38 -14.03
N TYR A 289 27.47 8.40 -14.12
CA TYR A 289 26.04 8.63 -13.93
C TYR A 289 25.75 9.24 -12.57
N MET A 290 26.29 8.69 -11.49
CA MET A 290 26.06 9.22 -10.14
C MET A 290 26.59 10.64 -9.96
N LEU A 291 27.75 10.96 -10.55
CA LEU A 291 28.32 12.32 -10.55
C LEU A 291 27.43 13.29 -11.35
N HIS A 292 26.99 12.89 -12.54
CA HIS A 292 26.07 13.67 -13.35
C HIS A 292 24.76 13.99 -12.61
N GLN A 293 24.19 13.03 -11.89
CA GLN A 293 23.00 13.28 -11.06
C GLN A 293 23.27 14.31 -9.96
N ALA A 294 24.45 14.30 -9.35
CA ALA A 294 24.82 15.27 -8.32
C ALA A 294 25.03 16.68 -8.90
N ASP A 295 25.80 16.78 -9.99
CA ASP A 295 26.24 18.06 -10.55
C ASP A 295 25.14 18.77 -11.36
N CYS A 296 24.42 18.02 -12.20
CA CYS A 296 23.42 18.57 -13.11
C CYS A 296 22.03 18.64 -12.47
N HIS A 297 21.69 17.67 -11.60
CA HIS A 297 20.33 17.50 -11.09
C HIS A 297 20.20 17.66 -9.57
N ASN A 298 21.30 17.91 -8.85
CA ASN A 298 21.33 18.06 -7.39
C ASN A 298 20.80 16.82 -6.63
N ILE A 299 21.06 15.62 -7.15
CA ILE A 299 20.66 14.34 -6.51
C ILE A 299 21.91 13.55 -6.12
N PHE A 300 22.03 13.23 -4.83
CA PHE A 300 23.21 12.54 -4.29
C PHE A 300 22.93 11.06 -3.98
N LEU A 301 23.44 10.16 -4.82
CA LEU A 301 23.17 8.71 -4.81
C LEU A 301 24.22 7.84 -4.09
#